data_AF-A0A928TTM9-F1
#
_entry.id   AF-A0A928TTM9-F1
#
_cell.length_a   1.000
_cell.length_b   1.000
_cell.length_c   1.000
_cell.angle_alpha   90.00
_cell.angle_beta   90.00
_cell.angle_gamma   90.00
#
_symmetry.space_group_name_H-M   'P 1'
#
loop_
_entity.id
_entity.type
_entity.pdbx_description
1 polymer ?
#
loop_
_entity_poly.entity_id
_entity_poly.type
_entity_poly.pdbx_seq_one_letter_code
_entity_poly.pdbx_strand_id
1 'polypeptide(L)'
;MKITLEPNSNGDEQTVPFHVRVDIVTATIDAGSAFYVPVEMKYQGMKKSFAVNIAGWVLESERPEALPDKISRFLPRLISLARLPTYLFIARRAGGIYPVYTIGSEVYATTPGGPVFRHVELAKVREYLTDYLHAAGVLGEKGLSDKLHVRGLNMKTLGLRHPIFYLKKRVPGEVDFWAPVFEASDGNHIYCYAADERREATINSGLEVLELQQTVAAALKTDRRLRDTFDLRPDRLFPEVWEQLKAGLRAGEPIVVNGLTLPAFAIGDIQLALEERPDEGRYSLYLGHDADDLRTRVAVDLERRGISVISNR
;
A
#
# COMPACT_ATOMS: atom_id res chain seq x y z
N MET A 1 23.73 4.98 -15.32
CA MET A 1 22.35 5.14 -15.85
C MET A 1 22.37 5.93 -17.14
N LYS A 2 21.45 5.65 -18.06
CA LYS A 2 21.21 6.44 -19.28
C LYS A 2 19.78 6.98 -19.21
N ILE A 3 19.60 8.26 -19.44
CA ILE A 3 18.31 8.93 -19.34
C ILE A 3 18.06 9.69 -20.63
N THR A 4 16.96 9.40 -21.31
CA THR A 4 16.62 9.96 -22.62
C THR A 4 15.19 10.46 -22.64
N LEU A 5 14.94 11.60 -23.29
CA LEU A 5 13.61 12.11 -23.54
C LEU A 5 13.12 11.58 -24.89
N GLU A 6 11.94 10.99 -24.92
CA GLU A 6 11.31 10.39 -26.09
C GLU A 6 9.92 11.02 -26.29
N PRO A 7 9.51 11.37 -27.53
CA PRO A 7 8.16 11.85 -27.79
C PRO A 7 7.14 10.73 -27.49
N ASN A 8 6.00 11.10 -26.90
CA ASN A 8 4.89 10.18 -26.77
C ASN A 8 4.21 10.00 -28.12
N SER A 9 3.96 8.75 -28.53
CA SER A 9 3.26 8.40 -29.78
C SER A 9 1.91 7.72 -29.54
N ASN A 10 1.46 7.64 -28.28
CA ASN A 10 0.29 6.87 -27.86
C ASN A 10 -1.02 7.68 -27.77
N GLY A 11 -1.14 8.80 -28.51
CA GLY A 11 -2.41 9.53 -28.67
C GLY A 11 -2.84 10.45 -27.51
N ASP A 12 -2.11 10.50 -26.40
CA ASP A 12 -2.33 11.44 -25.27
C ASP A 12 -1.29 12.58 -25.24
N GLU A 13 -0.87 13.02 -26.42
CA GLU A 13 0.19 14.04 -26.57
C GLU A 13 -0.19 15.40 -25.99
N GLN A 14 -1.50 15.65 -25.80
CA GLN A 14 -2.00 16.90 -25.23
C GLN A 14 -1.79 17.00 -23.72
N THR A 15 -1.67 15.88 -23.00
CA THR A 15 -1.43 15.90 -21.55
C THR A 15 -0.07 15.30 -21.19
N VAL A 16 0.37 14.28 -21.92
CA VAL A 16 1.66 13.61 -21.77
C VAL A 16 2.42 13.64 -23.11
N PRO A 17 3.05 14.77 -23.48
CA PRO A 17 3.74 14.91 -24.76
C PRO A 17 5.03 14.09 -24.88
N PHE A 18 5.65 13.68 -23.76
CA PHE A 18 6.91 12.96 -23.75
C PHE A 18 6.94 11.85 -22.70
N HIS A 19 7.88 10.93 -22.86
CA HIS A 19 8.35 10.01 -21.84
C HIS A 19 9.83 10.25 -21.59
N VAL A 20 10.25 10.17 -20.33
CA VAL A 20 11.66 10.01 -20.00
C VAL A 20 11.94 8.53 -19.80
N ARG A 21 12.74 7.95 -20.69
CA ARG A 21 13.28 6.61 -20.55
C ARG A 21 14.51 6.64 -19.64
N VAL A 22 14.49 5.81 -18.61
CA VAL A 22 15.58 5.64 -17.64
C VAL A 22 16.09 4.21 -17.75
N ASP A 23 17.25 4.01 -18.37
CA ASP A 23 17.93 2.72 -18.39
C ASP A 23 18.91 2.63 -17.20
N ILE A 24 18.71 1.64 -16.33
CA ILE A 24 19.68 1.32 -15.28
C ILE A 24 20.76 0.43 -15.90
N VAL A 25 21.77 1.08 -16.48
CA VAL A 25 22.94 0.40 -17.07
C VAL A 25 23.84 -0.21 -15.98
N THR A 26 24.09 0.57 -14.93
CA THR A 26 24.82 0.22 -13.70
C THR A 26 24.33 1.21 -12.63
N ALA A 27 23.93 0.71 -11.45
CA ALA A 27 23.68 1.47 -10.21
C ALA A 27 22.83 0.69 -9.21
N THR A 28 21.93 -0.16 -9.69
CA THR A 28 21.08 -1.00 -8.84
C THR A 28 21.18 -2.47 -9.24
N ILE A 29 20.65 -3.34 -8.38
CA ILE A 29 20.42 -4.76 -8.69
C ILE A 29 19.54 -4.96 -9.93
N ASP A 30 18.77 -3.94 -10.32
CA ASP A 30 17.90 -3.94 -11.50
C ASP A 30 18.67 -3.58 -12.78
N ALA A 31 19.97 -3.86 -12.83
CA ALA A 31 20.80 -3.60 -14.01
C ALA A 31 20.17 -4.29 -15.24
N GLY A 32 19.98 -3.52 -16.32
CA GLY A 32 19.28 -3.95 -17.53
C GLY A 32 17.79 -3.58 -17.58
N SER A 33 17.23 -3.03 -16.50
CA SER A 33 15.85 -2.54 -16.48
C SER A 33 15.72 -1.15 -17.10
N ALA A 34 14.59 -0.91 -17.77
CA ALA A 34 14.22 0.36 -18.36
C ALA A 34 12.87 0.83 -17.79
N PHE A 35 12.81 2.09 -17.35
CA PHE A 35 11.60 2.73 -16.84
C PHE A 35 11.17 3.84 -17.80
N TYR A 36 9.87 4.00 -18.00
CA TYR A 36 9.25 5.01 -18.85
C TYR A 36 8.44 5.96 -17.98
N VAL A 37 9.06 7.07 -17.59
CA VAL A 37 8.44 8.08 -16.71
C VAL A 37 7.64 9.05 -17.58
N PRO A 38 6.31 9.16 -17.41
CA PRO A 38 5.51 10.09 -18.20
C PRO A 38 5.86 11.54 -17.84
N VAL A 39 5.94 12.40 -18.86
CA VAL A 39 6.12 13.85 -18.70
C VAL A 39 4.79 14.55 -18.87
N GLU A 40 4.21 15.02 -17.77
CA GLU A 40 2.96 15.76 -17.76
C GLU A 40 3.19 17.22 -18.15
N MET A 41 2.33 17.75 -19.01
CA MET A 41 2.32 19.17 -19.36
C MET A 41 1.33 19.91 -18.45
N LYS A 42 1.80 20.96 -17.78
CA LYS A 42 1.00 21.78 -16.87
C LYS A 42 0.93 23.23 -17.36
N TYR A 43 -0.22 23.86 -17.11
CA TYR A 43 -0.43 25.28 -17.34
C TYR A 43 -0.76 25.98 -16.02
N GLN A 44 0.03 26.98 -15.66
CA GLN A 44 -0.26 27.90 -14.57
C GLN A 44 -0.48 29.30 -15.16
N GLY A 45 -1.74 29.64 -15.42
CA GLY A 45 -2.09 30.80 -16.25
C GLY A 45 -1.55 30.62 -17.67
N MET A 46 -0.78 31.58 -18.17
CA MET A 46 -0.13 31.50 -19.48
C MET A 46 1.21 30.74 -19.46
N LYS A 47 1.70 30.34 -18.27
CA LYS A 47 3.00 29.68 -18.15
C LYS A 47 2.85 28.17 -18.35
N LYS A 48 3.53 27.67 -19.37
CA LYS A 48 3.66 26.24 -19.67
C LYS A 48 4.84 25.65 -18.91
N SER A 49 4.64 24.50 -18.26
CA SER A 49 5.71 23.71 -17.65
C SER A 49 5.51 22.21 -17.93
N PHE A 50 6.58 21.45 -17.71
CA PHE A 50 6.67 20.01 -17.89
C PHE A 50 7.11 19.40 -16.57
N ALA A 51 6.42 18.37 -16.12
CA ALA A 51 6.65 17.74 -14.83
C ALA A 51 6.79 16.23 -14.99
N VAL A 52 7.69 15.65 -14.21
CA VAL A 52 7.70 14.20 -13.97
C VAL A 52 7.45 13.94 -12.49
N ASN A 53 6.76 12.83 -12.19
CA ASN A 53 6.58 12.35 -10.82
C ASN A 53 7.39 11.06 -10.63
N ILE A 54 8.42 11.13 -9.78
CA ILE A 54 9.25 9.98 -9.43
C ILE A 54 9.12 9.77 -7.93
N ALA A 55 8.55 8.62 -7.54
CA ALA A 55 8.37 8.23 -6.15
C ALA A 55 7.65 9.29 -5.29
N GLY A 56 6.78 10.11 -5.88
CA GLY A 56 6.04 11.17 -5.20
C GLY A 56 6.73 12.54 -5.21
N TRP A 57 7.99 12.62 -5.65
CA TRP A 57 8.68 13.88 -5.91
C TRP A 57 8.36 14.38 -7.31
N VAL A 58 7.96 15.65 -7.41
CA VAL A 58 7.68 16.31 -8.68
C VAL A 58 8.92 17.08 -9.10
N LEU A 59 9.48 16.74 -10.27
CA LEU A 59 10.55 17.50 -10.90
C LEU A 59 9.98 18.27 -12.08
N GLU A 60 10.01 19.60 -12.01
CA GLU A 60 9.37 20.47 -13.01
C GLU A 60 10.40 21.30 -13.79
N SER A 61 10.11 21.60 -15.05
CA SER A 61 10.93 22.44 -15.94
C SER A 61 10.06 23.21 -16.92
N GLU A 62 10.51 24.39 -17.37
CA GLU A 62 9.86 25.12 -18.47
C GLU A 62 10.14 24.50 -19.84
N ARG A 63 11.24 23.75 -19.95
CA ARG A 63 11.69 23.07 -21.16
C ARG A 63 11.84 21.57 -20.89
N PRO A 64 11.25 20.68 -21.70
CA PRO A 64 11.25 19.25 -21.44
C PRO A 64 12.67 18.66 -21.54
N GLU A 65 13.55 19.24 -22.35
CA GLU A 65 14.94 18.79 -22.56
C GLU A 65 15.81 18.92 -21.31
N ALA A 66 15.40 19.73 -20.33
CA ALA A 66 16.10 19.86 -19.06
C ALA A 66 15.67 18.82 -18.00
N LEU A 67 14.61 18.04 -18.25
CA LEU A 67 14.15 17.00 -17.33
C LEU A 67 15.15 15.84 -17.16
N PRO A 68 15.78 15.30 -18.23
CA PRO A 68 16.81 14.27 -18.09
C PRO A 68 17.92 14.62 -17.09
N ASP A 69 18.41 15.86 -17.12
CA ASP A 69 19.44 16.34 -16.19
C ASP A 69 18.95 16.47 -14.75
N LYS A 70 17.68 16.85 -14.54
CA LYS A 70 17.09 16.89 -13.20
C LYS A 70 16.92 15.49 -12.63
N ILE A 71 16.47 14.56 -13.46
CA ILE A 71 16.27 13.16 -13.10
C ILE A 71 17.62 12.48 -12.81
N SER A 72 18.66 12.75 -13.60
CA SER A 72 20.00 12.18 -13.41
C SER A 72 20.63 12.61 -12.09
N ARG A 73 20.35 13.83 -11.61
CA ARG A 73 20.78 14.31 -10.29
C ARG A 73 19.90 13.78 -9.15
N PHE A 74 18.62 13.52 -9.41
CA PHE A 74 17.67 13.08 -8.40
C PHE A 74 17.76 11.59 -8.09
N LEU A 75 17.71 10.73 -9.11
CA LEU A 75 17.63 9.27 -8.94
C LEU A 75 18.73 8.66 -8.06
N PRO A 76 20.01 9.08 -8.14
CA PRO A 76 21.04 8.56 -7.25
C PRO A 76 20.75 8.80 -5.76
N ARG A 77 19.97 9.83 -5.42
CA ARG A 77 19.58 10.16 -4.04
C ARG A 77 18.45 9.28 -3.53
N LEU A 78 17.69 8.66 -4.45
CA LEU A 78 16.63 7.71 -4.13
C LEU A 78 17.18 6.28 -3.98
N ILE A 79 18.38 6.02 -4.49
CA ILE A 79 19.01 4.70 -4.43
C ILE A 79 19.74 4.55 -3.09
N SER A 80 19.46 3.45 -2.41
CA SER A 80 20.17 3.03 -1.21
C SER A 80 20.54 1.57 -1.36
N LEU A 81 21.76 1.20 -0.93
CA LEU A 81 22.27 -0.18 -1.01
C LEU A 81 22.03 -0.84 -2.39
N ALA A 82 22.31 -0.06 -3.45
CA ALA A 82 22.09 -0.46 -4.85
C ALA A 82 20.65 -0.91 -5.17
N ARG A 83 19.63 -0.32 -4.52
CA ARG A 83 18.22 -0.63 -4.74
C ARG A 83 17.37 0.64 -4.84
N LEU A 84 16.32 0.56 -5.65
CA LEU A 84 15.18 1.47 -5.57
C LEU A 84 14.28 1.09 -4.38
N PRO A 85 13.52 2.04 -3.82
CA PRO A 85 12.60 1.72 -2.73
C PRO A 85 11.46 0.82 -3.21
N THR A 86 11.09 -0.15 -2.37
CA THR A 86 9.92 -1.00 -2.58
C THR A 86 8.64 -0.25 -2.23
N TYR A 87 8.69 0.54 -1.15
CA TYR A 87 7.57 1.35 -0.68
C TYR A 87 8.03 2.77 -0.34
N LEU A 88 7.06 3.65 -0.15
CA LEU A 88 7.24 5.01 0.32
C LEU A 88 6.26 5.27 1.45
N PHE A 89 6.76 5.74 2.58
CA PHE A 89 5.92 6.33 3.61
C PHE A 89 5.75 7.82 3.35
N ILE A 90 4.51 8.30 3.34
CA ILE A 90 4.15 9.66 2.97
C ILE A 90 3.39 10.32 4.11
N ALA A 91 3.97 11.38 4.67
CA ALA A 91 3.33 12.28 5.62
C ALA A 91 2.56 13.36 4.86
N ARG A 92 1.36 13.04 4.34
CA ARG A 92 0.66 13.83 3.32
C ARG A 92 0.56 15.33 3.61
N ARG A 93 0.21 15.73 4.84
CA ARG A 93 0.06 17.16 5.19
C ARG A 93 1.38 17.84 5.55
N ALA A 94 2.35 17.09 6.08
CA ALA A 94 3.69 17.61 6.36
C ALA A 94 4.60 17.61 5.11
N GLY A 95 4.17 17.00 4.01
CA GLY A 95 4.92 16.93 2.76
C GLY A 95 6.12 15.97 2.76
N GLY A 96 6.36 15.26 3.88
CA GLY A 96 7.49 14.33 4.01
C GLY A 96 7.28 13.03 3.22
N ILE A 97 8.32 12.58 2.52
CA ILE A 97 8.37 11.28 1.84
C ILE A 97 9.61 10.52 2.33
N TYR A 98 9.40 9.29 2.76
CA TYR A 98 10.41 8.43 3.37
C TYR A 98 10.49 7.13 2.56
N PRO A 99 11.55 6.93 1.75
CA PRO A 99 11.81 5.68 1.05
C PRO A 99 11.92 4.50 2.00
N VAL A 100 11.33 3.37 1.60
CA VAL A 100 11.40 2.10 2.31
C VAL A 100 12.00 1.06 1.37
N TYR A 101 13.06 0.42 1.82
CA TYR A 101 13.81 -0.58 1.06
C TYR A 101 13.62 -1.96 1.68
N THR A 102 13.68 -2.98 0.84
CA THR A 102 13.59 -4.40 1.26
C THR A 102 14.91 -5.09 0.95
N ILE A 103 15.54 -5.69 1.98
CA ILE A 103 16.79 -6.45 1.86
C ILE A 103 16.67 -7.73 2.68
N GLY A 104 16.71 -8.88 1.98
CA GLY A 104 16.41 -10.16 2.59
C GLY A 104 14.99 -10.12 3.19
N SER A 105 14.89 -10.54 4.45
CA SER A 105 13.65 -10.58 5.23
C SER A 105 13.24 -9.24 5.84
N GLU A 106 14.09 -8.22 5.76
CA GLU A 106 13.87 -6.98 6.49
C GLU A 106 13.52 -5.82 5.57
N VAL A 107 12.59 -5.00 6.04
CA VAL A 107 12.32 -3.68 5.49
C VAL A 107 12.96 -2.63 6.37
N TYR A 108 13.43 -1.54 5.77
CA TYR A 108 13.92 -0.41 6.54
C TYR A 108 13.61 0.93 5.87
N ALA A 109 13.46 1.94 6.72
CA ALA A 109 13.28 3.33 6.34
C ALA A 109 14.34 4.18 7.04
N THR A 110 14.77 5.26 6.39
CA THR A 110 15.77 6.19 6.93
C THR A 110 15.25 7.61 6.89
N THR A 111 15.60 8.41 7.88
CA THR A 111 15.41 9.88 7.83
C THR A 111 16.73 10.55 7.47
N PRO A 112 16.71 11.67 6.72
CA PRO A 112 17.95 12.41 6.42
C PRO A 112 18.67 12.83 7.71
N GLY A 113 19.89 12.30 7.93
CA GLY A 113 20.70 12.60 9.12
C GLY A 113 20.18 11.99 10.44
N GLY A 114 19.17 11.11 10.39
CA GLY A 114 18.57 10.49 11.57
C GLY A 114 18.76 8.97 11.63
N PRO A 115 18.02 8.28 12.51
CA PRO A 115 18.16 6.84 12.71
C PRO A 115 17.66 6.02 11.52
N VAL A 116 18.10 4.77 11.48
CA VAL A 116 17.60 3.74 10.56
C VAL A 116 16.57 2.90 11.32
N PHE A 117 15.36 2.79 10.77
CA PHE A 117 14.30 1.95 11.32
C PHE A 117 14.23 0.66 10.52
N ARG A 118 14.41 -0.50 11.16
CA ARG A 118 14.47 -1.81 10.48
C ARG A 118 13.63 -2.84 11.23
N HIS A 119 12.90 -3.66 10.48
CA HIS A 119 12.14 -4.79 11.03
C HIS A 119 11.78 -5.77 9.92
N VAL A 120 11.42 -7.01 10.26
CA VAL A 120 10.79 -7.98 9.33
C VAL A 120 9.33 -7.65 8.99
N GLU A 121 8.78 -6.58 9.58
CA GLU A 121 7.39 -6.16 9.43
C GLU A 121 7.34 -4.71 8.99
N LEU A 122 6.70 -4.45 7.84
CA LEU A 122 6.48 -3.08 7.36
C LEU A 122 5.66 -2.25 8.37
N ALA A 123 4.75 -2.90 9.09
CA ALA A 123 3.95 -2.31 10.15
C ALA A 123 4.83 -1.68 11.25
N LYS A 124 5.86 -2.40 11.71
CA LYS A 124 6.74 -1.96 12.79
C LYS A 124 7.70 -0.87 12.36
N VAL A 125 8.24 -0.94 11.15
CA VAL A 125 9.03 0.17 10.59
C VAL A 125 8.19 1.45 10.50
N ARG A 126 6.92 1.34 10.07
CA ARG A 126 6.00 2.47 10.03
C ARG A 126 5.70 3.02 11.43
N GLU A 127 5.49 2.16 12.42
CA GLU A 127 5.27 2.52 13.83
C GLU A 127 6.48 3.30 14.38
N TYR A 128 7.67 2.71 14.32
CA TYR A 128 8.89 3.36 14.83
C TYR A 128 9.18 4.70 14.17
N LEU A 129 9.02 4.78 12.84
CA LEU A 129 9.18 6.05 12.12
C LEU A 129 8.10 7.06 12.52
N THR A 130 6.85 6.62 12.70
CA THR A 130 5.75 7.50 13.12
C THR A 130 6.03 8.08 14.52
N ASP A 131 6.44 7.24 15.47
CA ASP A 131 6.76 7.66 16.84
C ASP A 131 7.92 8.66 16.86
N TYR A 132 8.97 8.38 16.08
CA TYR A 132 10.09 9.31 15.93
C TYR A 132 9.66 10.65 15.33
N LEU A 133 8.84 10.65 14.28
CA LEU A 133 8.38 11.87 13.64
C LEU A 133 7.43 12.68 14.53
N HIS A 134 6.66 12.03 15.40
CA HIS A 134 5.90 12.69 16.47
C HIS A 134 6.81 13.33 17.50
N ALA A 135 7.81 12.59 18.00
CA ALA A 135 8.79 13.12 18.94
C ALA A 135 9.59 14.30 18.36
N ALA A 136 9.81 14.30 17.04
CA ALA A 136 10.47 15.37 16.31
C ALA A 136 9.55 16.54 15.90
N GLY A 137 8.25 16.48 16.20
CA GLY A 137 7.27 17.53 15.85
C GLY A 137 6.91 17.60 14.36
N VAL A 138 7.29 16.60 13.56
CA VAL A 138 6.96 16.54 12.12
C VAL A 138 5.51 16.07 11.90
N LEU A 139 5.03 15.18 12.79
CA LEU A 139 3.64 14.74 12.85
C LEU A 139 3.00 15.26 14.15
N GLY A 140 1.68 15.27 14.22
CA GLY A 140 0.94 15.56 15.47
C GLY A 140 0.66 17.03 15.78
N GLU A 141 1.20 17.99 15.02
CA GLU A 141 0.80 19.40 15.16
C GLU A 141 -0.64 19.64 14.67
N LYS A 142 -1.36 20.59 15.30
CA LYS A 142 -2.74 20.93 14.94
C LYS A 142 -2.85 21.26 13.44
N GLY A 143 -3.58 20.43 12.70
CA GLY A 143 -3.78 20.59 11.26
C GLY A 143 -2.93 19.67 10.39
N LEU A 144 -1.89 19.00 10.91
CA LEU A 144 -1.10 18.00 10.18
C LEU A 144 -1.73 16.59 10.24
N SER A 145 -1.26 15.71 9.35
CA SER A 145 -1.72 14.32 9.29
C SER A 145 -1.02 13.55 10.40
N ASP A 146 -1.78 12.80 11.18
CA ASP A 146 -1.27 12.02 12.31
C ASP A 146 -0.64 10.67 11.88
N LYS A 147 -0.65 10.35 10.58
CA LYS A 147 -0.33 9.01 10.09
C LYS A 147 0.46 9.06 8.80
N LEU A 148 1.46 8.19 8.71
CA LEU A 148 2.14 7.90 7.45
C LEU A 148 1.24 7.06 6.53
N HIS A 149 1.10 7.44 5.28
CA HIS A 149 0.48 6.61 4.25
C HIS A 149 1.55 5.77 3.55
N VAL A 150 1.20 4.57 3.07
CA VAL A 150 2.12 3.80 2.21
C VAL A 150 1.72 3.90 0.75
N ARG A 151 2.73 3.94 -0.12
CA ARG A 151 2.60 3.75 -1.55
C ARG A 151 3.65 2.75 -2.01
N GLY A 152 3.34 2.00 -3.05
CA GLY A 152 4.33 1.21 -3.79
C GLY A 152 5.02 2.08 -4.83
N LEU A 153 6.14 1.60 -5.37
CA LEU A 153 6.76 2.17 -6.55
C LEU A 153 6.33 1.38 -7.78
N ASN A 154 5.85 2.06 -8.83
CA ASN A 154 5.59 1.41 -10.11
C ASN A 154 6.91 1.17 -10.85
N MET A 155 7.33 -0.09 -10.97
CA MET A 155 8.60 -0.44 -11.61
C MET A 155 8.59 -0.32 -13.15
N LYS A 156 7.51 0.18 -13.77
CA LYS A 156 7.49 0.61 -15.17
C LYS A 156 7.65 2.11 -15.31
N THR A 157 7.08 2.91 -14.40
CA THR A 157 7.01 4.38 -14.56
C THR A 157 7.73 5.18 -13.48
N LEU A 158 8.22 4.51 -12.43
CA LEU A 158 8.72 5.11 -11.18
C LEU A 158 7.69 5.99 -10.45
N GLY A 159 6.42 6.00 -10.87
CA GLY A 159 5.35 6.70 -10.21
C GLY A 159 4.89 6.02 -8.92
N LEU A 160 4.10 6.73 -8.12
CA LEU A 160 3.44 6.16 -6.94
C LEU A 160 2.36 5.17 -7.35
N ARG A 161 2.33 4.01 -6.70
CA ARG A 161 1.23 3.06 -6.78
C ARG A 161 0.42 3.07 -5.51
N HIS A 162 -0.90 3.18 -5.65
CA HIS A 162 -1.83 3.06 -4.54
C HIS A 162 -2.10 1.59 -4.23
N PRO A 163 -2.14 1.20 -2.94
CA PRO A 163 -2.61 -0.13 -2.58
C PRO A 163 -4.12 -0.24 -2.83
N ILE A 164 -4.54 -1.38 -3.35
CA ILE A 164 -5.95 -1.69 -3.62
C ILE A 164 -6.70 -2.09 -2.34
N PHE A 165 -6.00 -2.75 -1.41
CA PHE A 165 -6.44 -3.01 -0.05
C PHE A 165 -5.22 -3.32 0.83
N TYR A 166 -5.45 -3.72 2.08
CA TYR A 166 -4.41 -4.16 3.00
C TYR A 166 -4.77 -5.50 3.61
N LEU A 167 -3.78 -6.36 3.80
CA LEU A 167 -3.91 -7.50 4.71
C LEU A 167 -3.45 -7.09 6.09
N LYS A 168 -4.21 -7.47 7.12
CA LYS A 168 -4.03 -6.95 8.46
C LYS A 168 -4.32 -8.01 9.51
N LYS A 169 -3.40 -8.18 10.46
CA LYS A 169 -3.60 -8.98 11.68
C LYS A 169 -3.62 -8.04 12.86
N ARG A 170 -4.66 -8.14 13.70
CA ARG A 170 -4.80 -7.36 14.96
C ARG A 170 -5.40 -8.21 16.07
N VAL A 171 -4.62 -9.19 16.51
CA VAL A 171 -4.98 -10.06 17.62
C VAL A 171 -4.37 -9.50 18.91
N PRO A 172 -5.15 -9.27 19.98
CA PRO A 172 -4.61 -8.81 21.25
C PRO A 172 -3.47 -9.70 21.76
N GLY A 173 -2.39 -9.07 22.24
CA GLY A 173 -1.21 -9.78 22.75
C GLY A 173 -0.27 -10.34 21.68
N GLU A 174 -0.57 -10.14 20.38
CA GLU A 174 0.32 -10.52 19.29
C GLU A 174 0.94 -9.32 18.58
N VAL A 175 2.04 -9.57 17.87
CA VAL A 175 2.65 -8.55 16.99
C VAL A 175 1.73 -8.29 15.80
N ASP A 176 1.29 -7.05 15.64
CA ASP A 176 0.49 -6.60 14.48
C ASP A 176 1.21 -6.93 13.16
N PHE A 177 0.46 -7.48 12.20
CA PHE A 177 0.90 -7.62 10.82
C PHE A 177 0.11 -6.65 9.94
N TRP A 178 0.79 -6.03 8.98
CA TRP A 178 0.16 -5.17 8.01
C TRP A 178 0.95 -5.14 6.71
N ALA A 179 0.29 -5.51 5.62
CA ALA A 179 0.88 -5.50 4.28
C ALA A 179 -0.05 -4.81 3.28
N PRO A 180 0.41 -3.75 2.58
CA PRO A 180 -0.32 -3.20 1.44
C PRO A 180 -0.34 -4.20 0.28
N VAL A 181 -1.51 -4.34 -0.34
CA VAL A 181 -1.68 -5.15 -1.54
C VAL A 181 -1.78 -4.25 -2.76
N PHE A 182 -1.07 -4.62 -3.81
CA PHE A 182 -1.04 -3.91 -5.08
C PHE A 182 -1.47 -4.86 -6.19
N GLU A 183 -2.14 -4.32 -7.21
CA GLU A 183 -2.18 -4.98 -8.50
C GLU A 183 -0.75 -5.12 -9.06
N ALA A 184 -0.48 -6.06 -9.95
CA ALA A 184 0.80 -6.21 -10.65
C ALA A 184 0.82 -5.34 -11.91
N SER A 185 2.01 -5.14 -12.51
CA SER A 185 2.14 -4.26 -13.67
C SER A 185 1.61 -4.87 -14.98
N ASP A 186 1.34 -6.17 -14.97
CA ASP A 186 0.74 -6.93 -16.07
C ASP A 186 -0.80 -6.85 -16.07
N GLY A 187 -1.41 -6.36 -15.00
CA GLY A 187 -2.87 -6.31 -14.83
C GLY A 187 -3.50 -7.69 -14.61
N ASN A 188 -2.72 -8.72 -14.31
CA ASN A 188 -3.21 -10.11 -14.20
C ASN A 188 -3.11 -10.67 -12.78
N HIS A 189 -2.34 -10.03 -11.91
CA HIS A 189 -2.10 -10.51 -10.55
C HIS A 189 -2.29 -9.39 -9.54
N ILE A 190 -2.59 -9.76 -8.29
CA ILE A 190 -2.40 -8.91 -7.13
C ILE A 190 -1.29 -9.50 -6.27
N TYR A 191 -0.54 -8.67 -5.56
CA TYR A 191 0.58 -9.11 -4.75
C TYR A 191 0.81 -8.25 -3.52
N CYS A 192 1.45 -8.86 -2.53
CA CYS A 192 2.10 -8.16 -1.43
C CYS A 192 3.39 -8.89 -1.06
N TYR A 193 4.17 -8.31 -0.14
CA TYR A 193 5.31 -9.02 0.46
C TYR A 193 4.95 -9.45 1.87
N ALA A 194 5.16 -10.73 2.17
CA ALA A 194 4.90 -11.33 3.47
C ALA A 194 5.74 -12.60 3.63
N ALA A 195 6.23 -12.85 4.86
CA ALA A 195 7.13 -13.98 5.12
C ALA A 195 8.29 -14.02 4.12
N ASP A 196 9.03 -12.90 4.06
CA ASP A 196 10.27 -12.69 3.30
C ASP A 196 10.18 -12.76 1.77
N GLU A 197 8.99 -13.01 1.23
CA GLU A 197 8.79 -13.23 -0.19
C GLU A 197 7.60 -12.44 -0.73
N ARG A 198 7.60 -12.26 -2.05
CA ARG A 198 6.42 -11.81 -2.77
C ARG A 198 5.38 -12.94 -2.79
N ARG A 199 4.17 -12.63 -2.35
CA ARG A 199 2.99 -13.51 -2.43
C ARG A 199 2.03 -12.88 -3.42
N GLU A 200 1.44 -13.70 -4.28
CA GLU A 200 0.56 -13.22 -5.34
C GLU A 200 -0.60 -14.16 -5.60
N ALA A 201 -1.68 -13.59 -6.14
CA ALA A 201 -2.87 -14.31 -6.60
C ALA A 201 -3.26 -13.78 -7.98
N THR A 202 -3.81 -14.65 -8.83
CA THR A 202 -4.28 -14.28 -10.16
C THR A 202 -5.62 -13.55 -10.03
N ILE A 203 -5.81 -12.43 -10.73
CA ILE A 203 -7.06 -11.67 -10.70
C ILE A 203 -8.20 -12.55 -11.22
N ASN A 204 -9.24 -12.69 -10.41
CA ASN A 204 -10.36 -13.60 -10.61
C ASN A 204 -11.65 -13.01 -10.05
N SER A 205 -12.13 -11.91 -10.65
CA SER A 205 -13.41 -11.28 -10.31
C SER A 205 -13.59 -11.00 -8.81
N GLY A 206 -12.53 -10.56 -8.12
CA GLY A 206 -12.52 -10.24 -6.70
C GLY A 206 -12.16 -11.40 -5.79
N LEU A 207 -12.27 -12.67 -6.23
CA LEU A 207 -11.91 -13.84 -5.43
C LEU A 207 -10.42 -13.89 -5.09
N GLU A 208 -9.58 -13.25 -5.91
CA GLU A 208 -8.15 -13.13 -5.68
C GLU A 208 -7.82 -12.51 -4.31
N VAL A 209 -8.73 -11.69 -3.75
CA VAL A 209 -8.59 -11.11 -2.41
C VAL A 209 -8.48 -12.20 -1.34
N LEU A 210 -9.36 -13.20 -1.40
CA LEU A 210 -9.39 -14.30 -0.44
C LEU A 210 -8.28 -15.32 -0.71
N GLU A 211 -7.97 -15.59 -1.99
CA GLU A 211 -6.85 -16.46 -2.37
C GLU A 211 -5.50 -15.90 -1.87
N LEU A 212 -5.27 -14.59 -2.06
CA LEU A 212 -4.07 -13.94 -1.54
C LEU A 212 -4.04 -13.93 -0.02
N GLN A 213 -5.18 -13.66 0.63
CA GLN A 213 -5.31 -13.73 2.08
C GLN A 213 -4.88 -15.10 2.62
N GLN A 214 -5.39 -16.19 2.03
CA GLN A 214 -5.06 -17.54 2.44
C GLN A 214 -3.58 -17.87 2.23
N THR A 215 -3.04 -17.50 1.07
CA THR A 215 -1.63 -17.70 0.72
C THR A 215 -0.72 -17.00 1.74
N VAL A 216 -1.02 -15.75 2.07
CA VAL A 216 -0.25 -14.98 3.05
C VAL A 216 -0.44 -15.53 4.46
N ALA A 217 -1.66 -15.90 4.84
CA ALA A 217 -1.96 -16.47 6.14
C ALA A 217 -1.21 -17.79 6.37
N ALA A 218 -1.16 -18.67 5.37
CA ALA A 218 -0.41 -19.92 5.42
C ALA A 218 1.10 -19.67 5.60
N ALA A 219 1.66 -18.70 4.87
CA ALA A 219 3.06 -18.31 5.01
C ALA A 219 3.36 -17.77 6.42
N LEU A 220 2.52 -16.86 6.93
CA LEU A 220 2.68 -16.32 8.29
C LEU A 220 2.49 -17.38 9.38
N LYS A 221 1.64 -18.39 9.18
CA LYS A 221 1.51 -19.54 10.10
C LYS A 221 2.76 -20.39 10.11
N THR A 222 3.35 -20.64 8.93
CA THR A 222 4.61 -21.38 8.80
C THR A 222 5.74 -20.68 9.55
N ASP A 223 5.79 -19.35 9.46
CA ASP A 223 6.73 -18.48 10.18
C ASP A 223 6.38 -18.28 11.67
N ARG A 224 5.29 -18.89 12.17
CA ARG A 224 4.76 -18.71 13.53
C ARG A 224 4.41 -17.25 13.89
N ARG A 225 4.18 -16.40 12.88
CA ARG A 225 3.70 -15.01 13.01
C ARG A 225 2.18 -14.92 13.03
N LEU A 226 1.48 -16.01 12.72
CA LEU A 226 0.02 -16.12 12.74
C LEU A 226 -0.35 -17.44 13.42
N ARG A 227 -1.37 -17.45 14.28
CA ARG A 227 -1.88 -18.68 14.92
C ARG A 227 -3.01 -19.27 14.10
N ASP A 228 -4.01 -18.46 13.77
CA ASP A 228 -5.15 -18.86 12.97
C ASP A 228 -5.20 -18.09 11.64
N THR A 229 -5.57 -18.77 10.55
CA THR A 229 -5.57 -18.15 9.22
C THR A 229 -6.53 -16.97 9.11
N PHE A 230 -7.65 -17.02 9.83
CA PHE A 230 -8.67 -15.97 9.80
C PHE A 230 -8.38 -14.80 10.74
N ASP A 231 -7.26 -14.83 11.47
CA ASP A 231 -6.75 -13.65 12.18
C ASP A 231 -6.22 -12.58 11.20
N LEU A 232 -5.84 -13.01 9.99
CA LEU A 232 -5.44 -12.13 8.90
C LEU A 232 -6.65 -11.77 8.06
N ARG A 233 -6.93 -10.47 7.90
CA ARG A 233 -8.12 -10.01 7.20
C ARG A 233 -7.85 -8.95 6.12
N PRO A 234 -8.63 -8.92 5.02
CA PRO A 234 -8.70 -7.79 4.11
C PRO A 234 -9.29 -6.55 4.81
N ASP A 235 -8.54 -5.45 4.86
CA ASP A 235 -8.93 -4.16 5.44
C ASP A 235 -8.86 -3.09 4.34
N ARG A 236 -9.84 -2.18 4.34
CA ARG A 236 -9.91 -1.01 3.44
C ARG A 236 -9.93 -1.32 1.94
N LEU A 237 -10.70 -2.33 1.51
CA LEU A 237 -10.97 -2.56 0.11
C LEU A 237 -11.62 -1.34 -0.54
N PHE A 238 -11.19 -1.01 -1.75
CA PHE A 238 -11.91 -0.08 -2.62
C PHE A 238 -13.32 -0.61 -2.94
N PRO A 239 -14.31 0.27 -3.16
CA PRO A 239 -15.67 -0.14 -3.55
C PRO A 239 -15.71 -1.06 -4.77
N GLU A 240 -14.90 -0.79 -5.78
CA GLU A 240 -14.87 -1.57 -7.02
C GLU A 240 -14.41 -3.01 -6.76
N VAL A 241 -13.40 -3.19 -5.91
CA VAL A 241 -12.88 -4.51 -5.51
C VAL A 241 -13.90 -5.26 -4.65
N TRP A 242 -14.59 -4.55 -3.75
CA TRP A 242 -15.64 -5.14 -2.92
C TRP A 242 -16.81 -5.65 -3.77
N GLU A 243 -17.32 -4.84 -4.71
CA GLU A 243 -18.46 -5.25 -5.53
C GLU A 243 -18.12 -6.45 -6.44
N GLN A 244 -16.89 -6.53 -6.95
CA GLN A 244 -16.41 -7.71 -7.67
C GLN A 244 -16.44 -8.96 -6.76
N LEU A 245 -15.80 -8.90 -5.59
CA LEU A 245 -15.76 -10.01 -4.64
C LEU A 245 -17.18 -10.44 -4.23
N LYS A 246 -18.03 -9.48 -3.87
CA LYS A 246 -19.41 -9.69 -3.41
C LYS A 246 -20.25 -10.49 -4.42
N ALA A 247 -20.01 -10.33 -5.72
CA ALA A 247 -20.72 -11.08 -6.76
C ALA A 247 -20.50 -12.60 -6.66
N GLY A 248 -19.37 -13.03 -6.09
CA GLY A 248 -19.07 -14.44 -5.83
C GLY A 248 -19.52 -14.95 -4.46
N LEU A 249 -20.14 -14.11 -3.62
CA LEU A 249 -20.53 -14.45 -2.25
C LEU A 249 -22.02 -14.78 -2.14
N ARG A 250 -22.35 -15.74 -1.28
CA ARG A 250 -23.73 -16.00 -0.85
C ARG A 250 -24.06 -15.13 0.36
N ALA A 251 -25.15 -14.38 0.31
CA ALA A 251 -25.65 -13.64 1.47
C ALA A 251 -26.01 -14.60 2.62
N GLY A 252 -25.61 -14.24 3.84
CA GLY A 252 -25.96 -14.95 5.07
C GLY A 252 -26.81 -14.09 6.00
N GLU A 253 -27.22 -14.66 7.11
CA GLU A 253 -27.90 -13.93 8.17
C GLU A 253 -26.94 -12.90 8.80
N PRO A 254 -27.32 -11.60 8.88
CA PRO A 254 -26.48 -10.59 9.49
C PRO A 254 -26.06 -10.98 10.91
N ILE A 255 -24.83 -10.63 11.29
CA ILE A 255 -24.36 -10.83 12.66
C ILE A 255 -24.59 -9.56 13.48
N VAL A 256 -24.96 -9.75 14.74
CA VAL A 256 -25.10 -8.64 15.70
C VAL A 256 -24.04 -8.82 16.77
N VAL A 257 -23.14 -7.85 16.90
CA VAL A 257 -22.05 -7.87 17.88
C VAL A 257 -21.99 -6.51 18.57
N ASN A 258 -22.10 -6.49 19.90
CA ASN A 258 -22.12 -5.25 20.69
C ASN A 258 -23.12 -4.21 20.16
N GLY A 259 -24.31 -4.64 19.72
CA GLY A 259 -25.35 -3.75 19.16
C GLY A 259 -25.09 -3.24 17.73
N LEU A 260 -23.97 -3.61 17.12
CA LEU A 260 -23.67 -3.34 15.72
C LEU A 260 -24.14 -4.51 14.86
N THR A 261 -24.98 -4.23 13.87
CA THR A 261 -25.41 -5.20 12.86
C THR A 261 -24.51 -5.12 11.65
N LEU A 262 -23.85 -6.22 11.29
CA LEU A 262 -22.97 -6.33 10.14
C LEU A 262 -23.56 -7.28 9.10
N PRO A 263 -23.61 -6.91 7.81
CA PRO A 263 -23.94 -7.84 6.74
C PRO A 263 -22.97 -9.03 6.76
N ALA A 264 -23.53 -10.23 6.67
CA ALA A 264 -22.76 -11.47 6.63
C ALA A 264 -22.87 -12.15 5.27
N PHE A 265 -21.81 -12.84 4.89
CA PHE A 265 -21.70 -13.55 3.62
C PHE A 265 -20.95 -14.87 3.82
N ALA A 266 -21.06 -15.77 2.85
CA ALA A 266 -20.35 -17.03 2.85
C ALA A 266 -19.81 -17.39 1.46
N ILE A 267 -18.66 -18.06 1.42
CA ILE A 267 -18.11 -18.70 0.23
C ILE A 267 -17.41 -20.00 0.62
N GLY A 268 -17.87 -21.13 0.06
CA GLY A 268 -17.49 -22.45 0.57
C GLY A 268 -17.74 -22.53 2.08
N ASP A 269 -16.67 -22.85 2.82
CA ASP A 269 -16.69 -22.98 4.28
C ASP A 269 -16.30 -21.68 5.02
N ILE A 270 -16.02 -20.59 4.31
CA ILE A 270 -15.59 -19.33 4.90
C ILE A 270 -16.81 -18.46 5.19
N GLN A 271 -16.96 -18.02 6.44
CA GLN A 271 -17.93 -16.98 6.82
C GLN A 271 -17.25 -15.60 6.81
N LEU A 272 -17.95 -14.59 6.31
CA LEU A 272 -17.47 -13.21 6.23
C LEU A 272 -18.46 -12.24 6.86
N ALA A 273 -17.95 -11.23 7.55
CA ALA A 273 -18.73 -10.04 7.93
C ALA A 273 -18.12 -8.78 7.33
N LEU A 274 -18.99 -7.92 6.81
CA LEU A 274 -18.61 -6.66 6.18
C LEU A 274 -18.72 -5.51 7.19
N GLU A 275 -17.62 -4.79 7.39
CA GLU A 275 -17.63 -3.48 8.05
C GLU A 275 -17.44 -2.38 7.00
N GLU A 276 -18.44 -1.50 6.88
CA GLU A 276 -18.34 -0.29 6.09
C GLU A 276 -17.60 0.80 6.88
N ARG A 277 -16.70 1.51 6.21
CA ARG A 277 -16.00 2.68 6.76
C ARG A 277 -16.43 3.93 6.00
N PRO A 278 -17.55 4.57 6.40
CA PRO A 278 -18.13 5.69 5.66
C PRO A 278 -17.15 6.86 5.51
N ASP A 279 -16.34 7.16 6.54
CA ASP A 279 -15.34 8.24 6.50
C ASP A 279 -14.22 8.01 5.48
N GLU A 280 -13.98 6.76 5.09
CA GLU A 280 -12.93 6.37 4.14
C GLU A 280 -13.50 5.98 2.77
N GLY A 281 -14.81 5.73 2.67
CA GLY A 281 -15.44 5.11 1.49
C GLY A 281 -14.86 3.72 1.20
N ARG A 282 -14.61 2.92 2.25
CA ARG A 282 -13.91 1.63 2.16
C ARG A 282 -14.62 0.53 2.92
N TYR A 283 -14.27 -0.70 2.57
CA TYR A 283 -14.82 -1.91 3.19
C TYR A 283 -13.73 -2.69 3.92
N SER A 284 -14.05 -3.29 5.06
CA SER A 284 -13.18 -4.25 5.74
C SER A 284 -13.93 -5.54 5.97
N LEU A 285 -13.24 -6.66 5.86
CA LEU A 285 -13.84 -7.97 6.02
C LEU A 285 -13.32 -8.59 7.31
N TYR A 286 -14.20 -9.26 8.04
CA TYR A 286 -13.84 -10.25 9.06
C TYR A 286 -14.07 -11.62 8.46
N LEU A 287 -13.24 -12.60 8.81
CA LEU A 287 -13.38 -13.98 8.36
C LEU A 287 -13.55 -14.87 9.59
N GLY A 288 -14.27 -15.98 9.44
CA GLY A 288 -14.41 -16.99 10.47
C GLY A 288 -14.68 -18.38 9.88
N HIS A 289 -14.38 -19.41 10.66
CA HIS A 289 -14.68 -20.82 10.33
C HIS A 289 -16.19 -21.09 10.34
N ASP A 290 -16.90 -20.40 11.22
CA ASP A 290 -18.35 -20.46 11.37
C ASP A 290 -18.87 -19.11 11.89
N ALA A 291 -20.18 -19.02 12.12
CA ALA A 291 -20.83 -17.79 12.57
C ALA A 291 -20.40 -17.35 13.99
N ASP A 292 -20.08 -18.30 14.88
CA ASP A 292 -19.70 -18.00 16.26
C ASP A 292 -18.24 -17.55 16.36
N ASP A 293 -17.34 -18.20 15.59
CA ASP A 293 -15.97 -17.74 15.41
C ASP A 293 -15.94 -16.33 14.80
N LEU A 294 -16.72 -16.08 13.75
CA LEU A 294 -16.83 -14.78 13.12
C LEU A 294 -17.30 -13.69 14.10
N ARG A 295 -18.35 -13.96 14.90
CA ARG A 295 -18.84 -13.04 15.94
C ARG A 295 -17.76 -12.74 16.98
N THR A 296 -17.03 -13.77 17.44
CA THR A 296 -15.96 -13.63 18.43
C THR A 296 -14.86 -12.70 17.91
N ARG A 297 -14.41 -12.89 16.66
CA ARG A 297 -13.37 -12.07 16.03
C ARG A 297 -13.79 -10.61 15.87
N VAL A 298 -15.05 -10.37 15.49
CA VAL A 298 -15.61 -9.02 15.41
C VAL A 298 -15.64 -8.38 16.81
N ALA A 299 -16.13 -9.11 17.82
CA ALA A 299 -16.24 -8.59 19.19
C ALA A 299 -14.88 -8.15 19.73
N VAL A 300 -13.85 -8.98 19.53
CA VAL A 300 -12.47 -8.71 19.97
C VAL A 300 -11.90 -7.44 19.31
N ASP A 301 -12.09 -7.23 18.00
CA ASP A 301 -11.59 -5.99 17.37
C ASP A 301 -12.39 -4.75 17.79
N LEU A 302 -13.70 -4.88 18.00
CA LEU A 302 -14.54 -3.78 18.49
C LEU A 302 -14.13 -3.37 19.91
N GLU A 303 -13.93 -4.32 20.81
CA GLU A 303 -13.44 -4.08 22.17
C GLU A 303 -12.07 -3.40 22.16
N ARG A 304 -11.13 -3.91 21.34
CA ARG A 304 -9.80 -3.31 21.14
C ARG A 304 -9.87 -1.86 20.67
N ARG A 305 -10.89 -1.50 19.90
CA ARG A 305 -11.11 -0.12 19.41
C ARG A 305 -11.83 0.77 20.41
N GLY A 306 -12.21 0.25 21.58
CA GLY A 306 -13.05 0.96 22.54
C GLY A 306 -14.48 1.19 22.01
N ILE A 307 -14.92 0.40 21.03
CA ILE A 307 -16.29 0.41 20.53
C ILE A 307 -17.08 -0.59 21.36
N SER A 308 -17.33 -0.20 22.61
CA SER A 308 -18.32 -0.81 23.47
C SER A 308 -19.56 0.06 23.43
N VAL A 309 -20.70 -0.51 23.05
CA VAL A 309 -21.98 0.18 23.26
C VAL A 309 -22.15 0.31 24.76
N ILE A 310 -22.24 1.57 25.21
CA ILE A 310 -22.81 1.92 26.51
C ILE A 310 -24.16 1.22 26.57
N SER A 311 -24.25 0.16 27.35
CA SER A 311 -25.52 -0.48 27.66
C SER A 311 -26.34 0.53 28.43
N ASN A 312 -27.25 1.24 27.75
CA ASN A 312 -28.36 1.90 28.42
C ASN A 312 -29.21 0.78 29.04
N ARG A 313 -28.97 0.52 30.33
CA ARG A 313 -29.92 -0.16 31.20
C ARG A 313 -31.08 0.77 31.51
#